data_AF-A0A7C5KNP6-F1
#
_entry.id   AF-A0A7C5KNP6-F1
#
_cell.length_a   1.000
_cell.length_b   1.000
_cell.length_c   1.000
_cell.angle_alpha   90.00
_cell.angle_beta   90.00
_cell.angle_gamma   90.00
#
_symmetry.space_group_name_H-M   'P 1'
#
loop_
_entity.id
_entity.type
_entity.pdbx_description
1 polymer ?
#
loop_
_entity_poly.entity_id
_entity_poly.type
_entity_poly.pdbx_seq_one_letter_code
_entity_poly.pdbx_strand_id
1 'polypeptide(L)'
;MRIVLLGPPGSGKGELAERIAAAYDLPIITQASIVDAVAAEPGELGRLAAEARDASRVSDELLMALLRIQLPKLDLERGYLLVDMPRDSGQADVLDAMLNDLGKPIDLVIKLDVDMDELMERLVGRVQCDSCGAEYNLYVNPPLVEGVCDECGARVRRRPPDYEETISNRLRVYEGQMGPLLQYYGQAGKLHRFDATGEIEPLWQQVKALIDATPSVEPGESESAVETSAPKAAARKPAPKQAAATEKA
;
A
#
# COMPACT_ATOMS: atom_id res chain seq x y z
N MET A 1 0.21 -13.86 7.54
CA MET A 1 1.16 -13.11 6.69
C MET A 1 0.48 -11.83 6.21
N ARG A 2 1.05 -10.65 6.49
CA ARG A 2 0.42 -9.34 6.26
C ARG A 2 1.31 -8.46 5.40
N ILE A 3 0.95 -8.31 4.13
CA ILE A 3 1.84 -7.78 3.09
C ILE A 3 1.29 -6.47 2.53
N VAL A 4 2.18 -5.52 2.25
CA VAL A 4 1.93 -4.37 1.39
C VAL A 4 2.68 -4.56 0.07
N LEU A 5 2.00 -4.36 -1.06
CA LEU A 5 2.60 -4.39 -2.39
C LEU A 5 2.61 -2.99 -3.02
N LEU A 6 3.82 -2.45 -3.20
CA LEU A 6 4.08 -1.15 -3.79
C LEU A 6 4.70 -1.33 -5.18
N GLY A 7 4.31 -0.49 -6.13
CA GLY A 7 4.93 -0.48 -7.45
C GLY A 7 4.25 0.54 -8.36
N PRO A 8 4.99 1.10 -9.33
CA PRO A 8 4.41 2.05 -10.27
C PRO A 8 3.24 1.42 -11.06
N PRO A 9 2.34 2.21 -11.64
CA PRO A 9 1.42 1.71 -12.66
C PRO A 9 2.19 0.94 -13.74
N GLY A 10 1.70 -0.24 -14.17
CA GLY A 10 2.41 -1.06 -15.17
C GLY A 10 3.47 -2.02 -14.62
N SER A 11 3.74 -2.02 -13.31
CA SER A 11 4.74 -2.90 -12.69
C SER A 11 4.37 -4.38 -12.60
N GLY A 12 3.17 -4.80 -13.02
CA GLY A 12 2.71 -6.19 -12.85
C GLY A 12 2.22 -6.53 -11.43
N LYS A 13 2.12 -5.53 -10.54
CA LYS A 13 1.68 -5.73 -9.15
C LYS A 13 0.30 -6.39 -8.99
N GLY A 14 -0.63 -6.16 -9.92
CA GLY A 14 -1.94 -6.80 -9.90
C GLY A 14 -1.83 -8.31 -10.08
N GLU A 15 -1.12 -8.75 -11.12
CA GLU A 15 -0.88 -10.17 -11.38
C GLU A 15 -0.08 -10.83 -10.26
N LEU A 16 0.94 -10.14 -9.73
CA LEU A 16 1.70 -10.66 -8.57
C LEU A 16 0.80 -10.77 -7.33
N ALA A 17 -0.09 -9.80 -7.11
CA ALA A 17 -1.01 -9.83 -5.97
C ALA A 17 -1.98 -11.01 -6.04
N GLU A 18 -2.53 -11.30 -7.22
CA GLU A 18 -3.38 -12.47 -7.45
C GLU A 18 -2.63 -13.78 -7.20
N ARG A 19 -1.38 -13.88 -7.67
CA ARG A 19 -0.52 -15.05 -7.40
C ARG A 19 -0.23 -15.24 -5.91
N ILE A 20 0.10 -14.17 -5.20
CA ILE A 20 0.31 -14.19 -3.74
C ILE A 20 -0.98 -14.63 -3.04
N ALA A 21 -2.10 -13.97 -3.35
CA ALA A 21 -3.38 -14.24 -2.73
C ALA A 21 -3.82 -15.69 -2.92
N ALA A 22 -3.69 -16.24 -4.13
CA ALA A 22 -4.02 -17.62 -4.44
C ALA A 22 -3.10 -18.63 -3.72
N ALA A 23 -1.80 -18.33 -3.60
CA ALA A 23 -0.84 -19.23 -2.97
C ALA A 23 -0.97 -19.30 -1.45
N TYR A 24 -1.38 -18.21 -0.80
CA TYR A 24 -1.39 -18.07 0.66
C TYR A 24 -2.79 -17.85 1.26
N ASP A 25 -3.87 -17.95 0.46
CA ASP A 25 -5.27 -17.71 0.88
C ASP A 25 -5.44 -16.34 1.57
N LEU A 26 -4.85 -15.28 0.98
CA LEU A 26 -4.89 -13.93 1.54
C LEU A 26 -5.94 -13.06 0.83
N PRO A 27 -6.79 -12.33 1.57
CA PRO A 27 -7.68 -11.34 0.96
C PRO A 27 -6.85 -10.18 0.38
N ILE A 28 -7.16 -9.81 -0.87
CA ILE A 28 -6.62 -8.60 -1.50
C ILE A 28 -7.47 -7.41 -1.08
N ILE A 29 -6.83 -6.41 -0.48
CA ILE A 29 -7.45 -5.16 -0.06
C ILE A 29 -6.89 -4.05 -0.95
N THR A 30 -7.77 -3.43 -1.73
CA THR A 30 -7.46 -2.31 -2.62
C THR A 30 -8.26 -1.08 -2.23
N GLN A 31 -7.85 0.10 -2.72
CA GLN A 31 -8.64 1.32 -2.51
C GLN A 31 -10.07 1.14 -3.06
N ALA A 32 -10.19 0.51 -4.24
CA ALA A 32 -11.49 0.27 -4.88
C ALA A 32 -12.36 -0.66 -4.03
N SER A 33 -11.82 -1.77 -3.52
CA SER A 33 -12.59 -2.72 -2.71
C SER A 33 -13.09 -2.10 -1.41
N ILE A 34 -12.30 -1.24 -0.76
CA ILE A 34 -12.71 -0.51 0.44
C ILE A 34 -13.83 0.50 0.13
N VAL A 35 -13.65 1.27 -0.96
CA VAL A 35 -14.65 2.26 -1.39
C VAL A 35 -15.96 1.58 -1.78
N ASP A 36 -15.92 0.48 -2.53
CA ASP A 36 -17.10 -0.27 -2.94
C ASP A 36 -17.84 -0.88 -1.74
N ALA A 37 -17.10 -1.45 -0.78
CA ALA A 37 -17.68 -1.99 0.44
C ALA A 37 -18.42 -0.91 1.24
N VAL A 38 -17.83 0.27 1.42
CA VAL A 38 -18.49 1.37 2.15
C VAL A 38 -19.61 2.01 1.35
N ALA A 39 -19.47 2.15 0.03
CA ALA A 39 -20.49 2.75 -0.84
C ALA A 39 -21.81 1.96 -0.84
N ALA A 40 -21.76 0.67 -0.51
CA ALA A 40 -22.94 -0.18 -0.33
C ALA A 40 -23.61 0.00 1.05
N GLU A 41 -22.96 0.66 2.01
CA GLU A 41 -23.50 0.88 3.35
C GLU A 41 -24.39 2.14 3.42
N PRO A 42 -25.46 2.12 4.23
CA PRO A 42 -26.26 3.31 4.47
C PRO A 42 -25.49 4.35 5.31
N GLY A 43 -25.82 5.62 5.12
CA GLY A 43 -25.30 6.73 5.93
C GLY A 43 -24.46 7.74 5.15
N GLU A 44 -23.95 8.75 5.84
CA GLU A 44 -23.21 9.85 5.23
C GLU A 44 -21.90 9.39 4.58
N LEU A 45 -21.15 8.52 5.26
CA LEU A 45 -19.88 8.02 4.74
C LEU A 45 -20.07 7.11 3.52
N GLY A 46 -21.12 6.29 3.49
CA GLY A 46 -21.49 5.49 2.32
C GLY A 46 -21.86 6.36 1.10
N ARG A 47 -22.63 7.43 1.32
CA ARG A 47 -22.91 8.43 0.28
C ARG A 47 -21.63 9.08 -0.25
N LEU A 48 -20.72 9.51 0.63
CA LEU A 48 -19.44 10.11 0.25
C LEU A 48 -18.55 9.13 -0.52
N ALA A 49 -18.52 7.85 -0.11
CA ALA A 49 -17.79 6.80 -0.81
C ALA A 49 -18.36 6.57 -2.22
N ALA A 50 -19.69 6.52 -2.36
CA ALA A 50 -20.36 6.39 -3.65
C ALA A 50 -20.05 7.58 -4.57
N GLU A 51 -20.11 8.81 -4.05
CA GLU A 51 -19.76 10.03 -4.81
C GLU A 51 -18.30 10.02 -5.26
N ALA A 52 -17.38 9.62 -4.39
CA ALA A 52 -15.96 9.52 -4.70
C ALA A 52 -15.66 8.44 -5.76
N ARG A 53 -16.38 7.31 -5.70
CA ARG A 53 -16.32 6.24 -6.70
C ARG A 53 -16.79 6.74 -8.07
N ASP A 54 -17.96 7.36 -8.11
CA ASP A 54 -18.57 7.84 -9.35
C ASP A 54 -17.73 8.96 -9.98
N ALA A 55 -17.06 9.77 -9.15
CA ALA A 55 -16.09 10.78 -9.58
C ALA A 55 -14.69 10.22 -9.92
N SER A 56 -14.45 8.93 -9.70
CA SER A 56 -13.12 8.28 -9.84
C SER A 56 -12.00 9.01 -9.09
N ARG A 57 -12.34 9.65 -7.96
CA ARG A 57 -11.42 10.48 -7.17
C ARG A 57 -11.72 10.32 -5.69
N VAL A 58 -10.78 9.70 -4.98
CA VAL A 58 -10.83 9.50 -3.53
C VAL A 58 -9.72 10.35 -2.93
N SER A 59 -10.06 11.23 -1.98
CA SER A 59 -9.05 11.99 -1.23
C SER A 59 -8.40 11.11 -0.16
N ASP A 60 -7.18 11.46 0.23
CA ASP A 60 -6.44 10.70 1.25
C ASP A 60 -7.20 10.69 2.59
N GLU A 61 -7.77 11.84 2.99
CA GLU A 61 -8.60 11.97 4.18
C GLU A 61 -9.82 11.03 4.14
N LEU A 62 -10.53 11.00 3.01
CA LEU A 62 -11.66 10.09 2.84
C LEU A 62 -11.19 8.65 2.92
N LEU A 63 -10.11 8.27 2.22
CA LEU A 63 -9.59 6.90 2.25
C LEU A 63 -9.25 6.45 3.67
N MET A 64 -8.57 7.28 4.47
CA MET A 64 -8.26 6.96 5.86
C MET A 64 -9.54 6.80 6.72
N ALA A 65 -10.55 7.64 6.50
CA ALA A 65 -11.84 7.51 7.18
C ALA A 65 -12.56 6.20 6.79
N LEU A 66 -12.55 5.82 5.51
CA LEU A 66 -13.14 4.57 5.02
C LEU A 66 -12.42 3.35 5.60
N LEU A 67 -11.09 3.35 5.62
CA LEU A 67 -10.27 2.28 6.20
C LEU A 67 -10.55 2.10 7.69
N ARG A 68 -10.69 3.19 8.45
CA ARG A 68 -10.99 3.13 9.89
C ARG A 68 -12.29 2.38 10.20
N ILE A 69 -13.26 2.47 9.29
CA ILE A 69 -14.56 1.79 9.41
C ILE A 69 -14.52 0.36 8.88
N GLN A 70 -13.77 0.12 7.80
CA GLN A 70 -13.76 -1.20 7.15
C GLN A 70 -12.78 -2.19 7.76
N LEU A 71 -11.58 -1.77 8.15
CA LEU A 71 -10.56 -2.70 8.68
C LEU A 71 -11.07 -3.57 9.84
N PRO A 72 -11.84 -3.05 10.83
CA PRO A 72 -12.38 -3.88 11.91
C PRO A 72 -13.44 -4.90 11.49
N LYS A 73 -14.01 -4.75 10.28
CA LYS A 73 -15.06 -5.64 9.74
C LYS A 73 -14.48 -6.76 8.87
N LEU A 74 -13.23 -6.64 8.45
CA LEU A 74 -12.55 -7.64 7.63
C LEU A 74 -11.98 -8.76 8.49
N ASP A 75 -11.98 -9.99 7.97
CA ASP A 75 -11.23 -11.09 8.57
C ASP A 75 -9.74 -10.92 8.27
N LEU A 76 -9.03 -10.24 9.17
CA LEU A 76 -7.59 -10.02 9.09
C LEU A 76 -6.77 -11.10 9.81
N GLU A 77 -7.43 -12.12 10.39
CA GLU A 77 -6.75 -13.19 11.16
C GLU A 77 -5.83 -14.03 10.28
N ARG A 78 -6.29 -14.34 9.06
CA ARG A 78 -5.50 -15.10 8.07
C ARG A 78 -4.36 -14.29 7.46
N GLY A 79 -4.36 -12.98 7.71
CA GLY A 79 -3.49 -12.02 7.05
C GLY A 79 -4.21 -11.25 5.95
N TYR A 80 -3.45 -10.49 5.17
CA TYR A 80 -3.99 -9.64 4.11
C TYR A 80 -2.90 -9.23 3.14
N LEU A 81 -3.31 -8.83 1.94
CA LEU A 81 -2.47 -8.18 0.95
C LEU A 81 -3.04 -6.81 0.59
N LEU A 82 -2.36 -5.75 1.03
CA LEU A 82 -2.69 -4.36 0.68
C LEU A 82 -2.02 -4.02 -0.65
N VAL A 83 -2.81 -3.60 -1.64
CA VAL A 83 -2.32 -3.19 -2.97
C VAL A 83 -2.69 -1.74 -3.21
N ASP A 84 -1.75 -0.95 -3.73
CA ASP A 84 -1.92 0.48 -4.01
C ASP A 84 -2.16 1.38 -2.77
N MET A 85 -1.89 0.86 -1.57
CA MET A 85 -1.90 1.61 -0.32
C MET A 85 -0.84 1.09 0.66
N PRO A 86 -0.23 1.97 1.47
CA PRO A 86 -0.37 3.44 1.43
C PRO A 86 0.34 4.06 0.21
N ARG A 87 -0.06 5.27 -0.19
CA ARG A 87 0.54 5.97 -1.35
C ARG A 87 1.63 6.98 -0.99
N ASP A 88 1.68 7.37 0.27
CA ASP A 88 2.68 8.28 0.82
C ASP A 88 2.95 7.94 2.30
N SER A 89 3.96 8.59 2.89
CA SER A 89 4.35 8.34 4.28
C SER A 89 3.32 8.79 5.32
N GLY A 90 2.47 9.78 5.01
CA GLY A 90 1.41 10.23 5.92
C GLY A 90 0.30 9.19 6.03
N GLN A 91 -0.07 8.56 4.90
CA GLN A 91 -0.97 7.42 4.89
C GLN A 91 -0.37 6.22 5.61
N ALA A 92 0.94 5.95 5.43
CA ALA A 92 1.60 4.83 6.09
C ALA A 92 1.54 4.94 7.61
N ASP A 93 1.81 6.12 8.17
CA ASP A 93 1.73 6.36 9.61
C ASP A 93 0.34 6.08 10.18
N VAL A 94 -0.70 6.59 9.51
CA VAL A 94 -2.10 6.40 9.92
C VAL A 94 -2.54 4.95 9.78
N LEU A 95 -2.16 4.29 8.67
CA LEU A 95 -2.52 2.90 8.39
C LEU A 95 -1.83 1.92 9.34
N ASP A 96 -0.53 2.09 9.58
CA ASP A 96 0.21 1.27 10.53
C ASP A 96 -0.39 1.43 11.95
N ALA A 97 -0.75 2.65 12.37
CA ALA A 97 -1.42 2.86 13.65
C ALA A 97 -2.75 2.10 13.76
N MET A 98 -3.62 2.17 12.74
CA MET A 98 -4.89 1.44 12.72
C MET A 98 -4.69 -0.08 12.78
N LEU A 99 -3.72 -0.61 12.04
CA LEU A 99 -3.43 -2.04 11.99
C LEU A 99 -2.78 -2.54 13.28
N ASN A 100 -1.94 -1.72 13.92
CA ASN A 100 -1.36 -2.01 15.23
C ASN A 100 -2.44 -2.04 16.33
N ASP A 101 -3.39 -1.09 16.33
CA ASP A 101 -4.52 -1.06 17.26
C ASP A 101 -5.39 -2.34 17.15
N LEU A 102 -5.46 -2.94 15.96
CA LEU A 102 -6.14 -4.20 15.70
C LEU A 102 -5.28 -5.45 16.03
N GLY A 103 -4.03 -5.27 16.45
CA GLY A 103 -3.09 -6.38 16.66
C GLY A 103 -2.70 -7.09 15.35
N LYS A 104 -2.84 -6.40 14.21
CA LYS A 104 -2.58 -6.92 12.86
C LYS A 104 -1.48 -6.12 12.12
N PRO A 105 -0.28 -5.92 12.70
CA PRO A 105 0.80 -5.14 12.08
C PRO A 105 1.18 -5.66 10.69
N ILE A 106 1.65 -4.76 9.83
CA ILE A 106 2.24 -5.13 8.55
C ILE A 106 3.56 -5.88 8.82
N ASP A 107 3.69 -7.07 8.25
CA ASP A 107 4.88 -7.94 8.38
C ASP A 107 5.92 -7.60 7.30
N LEU A 108 5.44 -7.37 6.07
CA LEU A 108 6.30 -7.30 4.90
C LEU A 108 5.82 -6.24 3.90
N VAL A 109 6.74 -5.45 3.36
CA VAL A 109 6.48 -4.49 2.29
C VAL A 109 7.32 -4.86 1.07
N ILE A 110 6.66 -5.25 0.00
CA ILE A 110 7.28 -5.63 -1.27
C ILE A 110 7.15 -4.44 -2.21
N LYS A 111 8.28 -3.97 -2.74
CA LYS A 111 8.31 -2.92 -3.76
C LYS A 111 8.85 -3.44 -5.07
N LEU A 112 8.06 -3.29 -6.13
CA LEU A 112 8.45 -3.63 -7.50
C LEU A 112 9.14 -2.43 -8.15
N ASP A 113 10.34 -2.68 -8.63
CA ASP A 113 11.15 -1.80 -9.46
C ASP A 113 11.03 -2.25 -10.91
N VAL A 114 10.77 -1.33 -11.84
CA VAL A 114 10.74 -1.61 -13.28
C VAL A 114 11.40 -0.45 -13.98
N ASP A 115 12.14 -0.74 -15.04
CA ASP A 115 12.73 0.27 -15.90
C ASP A 115 11.66 1.20 -16.51
N MET A 116 11.98 2.49 -16.63
CA MET A 116 11.05 3.51 -17.12
C MET A 116 10.59 3.22 -18.55
N ASP A 117 11.49 2.80 -19.43
CA ASP A 117 11.16 2.53 -20.83
C ASP A 117 10.22 1.32 -20.93
N GLU A 118 10.48 0.28 -20.14
CA GLU A 118 9.58 -0.88 -20.07
C GLU A 118 8.22 -0.51 -19.45
N LEU A 119 8.18 0.33 -18.41
CA LEU A 119 6.91 0.82 -17.87
C LEU A 119 6.10 1.60 -18.91
N MET A 120 6.76 2.43 -19.71
CA MET A 120 6.11 3.16 -20.80
C MET A 120 5.54 2.20 -21.85
N GLU A 121 6.31 1.22 -22.31
CA GLU A 121 5.84 0.19 -23.25
C GLU A 121 4.65 -0.61 -22.68
N ARG A 122 4.74 -1.03 -21.42
CA ARG A 122 3.66 -1.75 -20.72
C ARG A 122 2.38 -0.93 -20.62
N LEU A 123 2.50 0.37 -20.35
CA LEU A 123 1.35 1.26 -20.18
C LEU A 123 0.72 1.67 -21.52
N VAL A 124 1.54 2.01 -22.53
CA VAL A 124 1.06 2.36 -23.88
C VAL A 124 0.43 1.16 -24.57
N GLY A 125 0.96 -0.05 -24.34
CA GLY A 125 0.47 -1.30 -24.92
C GLY A 125 -0.78 -1.85 -24.24
N ARG A 126 -1.22 -1.31 -23.10
CA ARG A 126 -2.34 -1.86 -22.32
C ARG A 126 -3.67 -1.71 -23.06
N VAL A 127 -4.38 -2.82 -23.19
CA VAL A 127 -5.74 -2.87 -23.74
C VAL A 127 -6.62 -3.72 -22.83
N GLN A 128 -7.92 -3.43 -22.85
CA GLN A 128 -8.90 -4.08 -21.99
C GLN A 128 -10.12 -4.48 -22.81
N CYS A 129 -10.72 -5.61 -22.47
CA CYS A 129 -12.01 -6.04 -23.01
C CYS A 129 -13.14 -5.15 -22.49
N ASP A 130 -13.95 -4.60 -23.39
CA ASP A 130 -15.10 -3.73 -23.05
C ASP A 130 -16.21 -4.48 -22.28
N SER A 131 -16.19 -5.81 -22.26
CA SER A 131 -17.26 -6.64 -21.69
C SER A 131 -16.87 -7.34 -20.39
N CYS A 132 -15.81 -8.16 -20.40
CA CYS A 132 -15.41 -8.93 -19.22
C CYS A 132 -14.29 -8.27 -18.41
N GLY A 133 -13.69 -7.19 -18.92
CA GLY A 133 -12.59 -6.51 -18.25
C GLY A 133 -11.23 -7.19 -18.36
N ALA A 134 -11.12 -8.32 -19.07
CA ALA A 134 -9.85 -9.00 -19.34
C ALA A 134 -8.80 -8.01 -19.87
N GLU A 135 -7.59 -8.08 -19.31
CA GLU A 135 -6.49 -7.18 -19.64
C GLU A 135 -5.47 -7.88 -20.54
N TYR A 136 -5.00 -7.15 -21.55
CA TYR A 136 -3.94 -7.60 -22.46
C TYR A 136 -2.90 -6.50 -22.61
N ASN A 137 -1.77 -6.86 -23.20
CA ASN A 137 -0.77 -5.90 -23.66
C ASN A 137 -0.34 -6.25 -25.08
N LEU A 138 -0.46 -5.30 -26.01
CA LEU A 138 -0.20 -5.53 -27.43
C LEU A 138 1.21 -6.03 -27.77
N TYR A 139 2.19 -5.86 -26.87
CA TYR A 139 3.58 -6.21 -27.09
C TYR A 139 4.01 -7.49 -26.37
N VAL A 140 3.52 -7.71 -25.14
CA VAL A 140 3.94 -8.86 -24.32
C VAL A 140 2.90 -9.96 -24.16
N ASN A 141 1.61 -9.63 -24.24
CA ASN A 141 0.51 -10.60 -24.16
C ASN A 141 -0.68 -10.12 -25.01
N PRO A 142 -0.53 -10.08 -26.35
CA PRO A 142 -1.60 -9.63 -27.22
C PRO A 142 -2.74 -10.66 -27.24
N PRO A 143 -4.00 -10.24 -27.48
CA PRO A 143 -5.07 -11.18 -27.74
C PRO A 143 -4.72 -12.09 -28.93
N LEU A 144 -5.19 -13.34 -28.90
CA LEU A 144 -4.94 -14.32 -29.97
C LEU A 144 -5.42 -13.83 -31.34
N VAL A 145 -6.50 -13.05 -31.34
CA VAL A 145 -7.02 -12.36 -32.52
C VAL A 145 -7.08 -10.87 -32.22
N GLU A 146 -6.47 -10.07 -33.10
CA GLU A 146 -6.37 -8.62 -32.92
C GLU A 146 -7.75 -7.97 -32.67
N GLY A 147 -7.88 -7.27 -31.53
CA GLY A 147 -9.11 -6.58 -31.15
C GLY A 147 -10.23 -7.47 -30.62
N VAL A 148 -10.00 -8.77 -30.43
CA VAL A 148 -10.99 -9.75 -29.94
C VAL A 148 -10.50 -10.35 -28.63
N CYS A 149 -11.37 -10.39 -27.63
CA CYS A 149 -11.06 -10.96 -26.32
C CYS A 149 -11.03 -12.48 -26.41
N ASP A 150 -9.96 -13.08 -25.89
CA ASP A 150 -9.77 -14.54 -25.85
C ASP A 150 -10.76 -15.24 -24.90
N GLU A 151 -11.27 -14.53 -23.88
CA GLU A 151 -12.17 -15.11 -22.88
C GLU A 151 -13.65 -15.09 -23.31
N CYS A 152 -14.11 -13.99 -23.91
CA CYS A 152 -15.54 -13.79 -24.20
C CYS A 152 -15.84 -13.37 -25.65
N GLY A 153 -14.83 -13.21 -26.50
CA GLY A 153 -14.99 -12.82 -27.90
C GLY A 153 -15.42 -11.36 -28.12
N ALA A 154 -15.60 -10.58 -27.05
CA ALA A 154 -15.96 -9.17 -27.16
C ALA A 154 -14.78 -8.31 -27.64
N ARG A 155 -15.06 -7.03 -27.93
CA ARG A 155 -14.04 -6.11 -28.43
C ARG A 155 -13.05 -5.74 -27.34
N VAL A 156 -11.76 -5.79 -27.70
CA VAL A 156 -10.66 -5.27 -26.90
C VAL A 156 -10.30 -3.87 -27.40
N ARG A 157 -10.20 -2.90 -26.49
CA ARG A 157 -9.81 -1.52 -26.81
C ARG A 157 -8.72 -1.03 -25.88
N ARG A 158 -7.98 -0.03 -26.33
CA ARG A 158 -7.13 0.75 -25.42
C ARG A 158 -8.00 1.36 -24.34
N ARG A 159 -7.52 1.32 -23.10
CA ARG A 159 -8.13 2.04 -21.98
C ARG A 159 -8.17 3.54 -22.33
N PRO A 160 -9.18 4.33 -21.87
CA PRO A 160 -9.25 5.77 -22.13
C PRO A 160 -7.91 6.48 -21.87
N PRO A 161 -7.64 7.57 -22.59
CA PRO A 161 -6.36 7.75 -23.28
C PRO A 161 -5.19 7.94 -22.30
N ASP A 162 -4.41 6.87 -22.14
CA ASP A 162 -3.05 6.93 -21.63
C ASP A 162 -2.15 7.53 -22.76
N TYR A 163 -2.18 8.85 -22.93
CA TYR A 163 -1.15 9.55 -23.70
C TYR A 163 0.18 9.49 -22.95
N GLU A 164 1.30 9.48 -23.67
CA GLU A 164 2.64 9.46 -23.08
C GLU A 164 2.81 10.54 -22.00
N GLU A 165 2.26 11.73 -22.22
CA GLU A 165 2.30 12.84 -21.25
C GLU A 165 1.53 12.51 -19.96
N THR A 166 0.34 11.92 -20.07
CA THR A 166 -0.46 11.49 -18.91
C THR A 166 0.25 10.39 -18.13
N ILE A 167 0.83 9.40 -18.83
CA ILE A 167 1.60 8.32 -18.22
C ILE A 167 2.81 8.91 -17.48
N SER A 168 3.58 9.76 -18.16
CA SER A 168 4.77 10.40 -17.61
C SER A 168 4.45 11.19 -16.34
N ASN A 169 3.34 11.94 -16.34
CA ASN A 169 2.90 12.68 -15.16
C ASN A 169 2.52 11.74 -14.00
N ARG A 170 1.83 10.62 -14.28
CA ARG A 170 1.49 9.61 -13.25
C ARG A 170 2.74 8.98 -12.63
N LEU A 171 3.74 8.65 -13.45
CA LEU A 171 5.01 8.07 -12.98
C LEU A 171 5.79 9.08 -12.14
N ARG A 172 5.86 10.35 -12.58
CA ARG A 172 6.51 11.43 -11.81
C ARG A 172 5.87 11.66 -10.45
N VAL A 173 4.53 11.73 -10.39
CA VAL A 173 3.79 11.90 -9.13
C VAL A 173 4.07 10.72 -8.20
N TYR A 174 4.02 9.50 -8.73
CA TYR A 174 4.36 8.29 -7.98
C TYR A 174 5.76 8.38 -7.38
N GLU A 175 6.79 8.64 -8.19
CA GLU A 175 8.18 8.75 -7.71
C GLU A 175 8.36 9.80 -6.60
N GLY A 176 7.71 10.96 -6.74
CA GLY A 176 7.77 12.03 -5.75
C GLY A 176 7.18 11.65 -4.38
N GLN A 177 6.16 10.79 -4.36
CA GLN A 177 5.51 10.31 -3.14
C GLN A 177 6.25 9.11 -2.51
N MET A 178 6.90 8.29 -3.33
CA MET A 178 7.52 7.04 -2.88
C MET A 178 8.75 7.23 -2.00
N GLY A 179 9.55 8.28 -2.20
CA GLY A 179 10.80 8.49 -1.44
C GLY A 179 10.62 8.41 0.08
N PRO A 180 9.79 9.29 0.68
CA PRO A 180 9.49 9.26 2.12
C PRO A 180 8.85 7.95 2.58
N LEU A 181 7.97 7.37 1.77
CA LEU A 181 7.29 6.11 2.09
C LEU A 181 8.28 4.92 2.19
N LEU A 182 9.19 4.82 1.22
CA LEU A 182 10.22 3.78 1.22
C LEU A 182 11.21 3.96 2.38
N GLN A 183 11.50 5.20 2.76
CA GLN A 183 12.29 5.48 3.94
C GLN A 183 11.58 5.00 5.21
N TYR A 184 10.29 5.29 5.36
CA TYR A 184 9.48 4.86 6.51
C TYR A 184 9.54 3.33 6.72
N TYR A 185 9.21 2.55 5.69
CA TYR A 185 9.22 1.08 5.80
C TYR A 185 10.63 0.48 5.79
N GLY A 186 11.61 1.16 5.19
CA GLY A 186 13.02 0.76 5.24
C GLY A 186 13.59 0.88 6.66
N GLN A 187 13.28 1.95 7.39
CA GLN A 187 13.70 2.13 8.78
C GLN A 187 13.03 1.12 9.72
N ALA A 188 11.81 0.71 9.40
CA ALA A 188 11.10 -0.36 10.12
C ALA A 188 11.62 -1.78 9.79
N GLY A 189 12.56 -1.93 8.84
CA GLY A 189 13.10 -3.23 8.43
C GLY A 189 12.11 -4.12 7.67
N LYS A 190 11.01 -3.56 7.16
CA LYS A 190 9.93 -4.30 6.48
C LYS A 190 10.05 -4.27 4.94
N LEU A 191 10.84 -3.35 4.39
CA LEU A 191 10.90 -3.09 2.95
C LEU A 191 11.86 -4.03 2.21
N HIS A 192 11.34 -4.73 1.21
CA HIS A 192 12.10 -5.54 0.26
C HIS A 192 11.81 -5.07 -1.17
N ARG A 193 12.86 -4.93 -1.98
CA ARG A 193 12.76 -4.48 -3.38
C ARG A 193 13.04 -5.63 -4.32
N PHE A 194 12.26 -5.71 -5.40
CA PHE A 194 12.43 -6.69 -6.45
C PHE A 194 12.43 -6.01 -7.81
N ASP A 195 13.34 -6.45 -8.66
CA ASP A 195 13.30 -6.14 -10.09
C ASP A 195 12.14 -6.92 -10.72
N ALA A 196 11.20 -6.19 -11.31
CA ALA A 196 10.02 -6.69 -12.00
C ALA A 196 10.09 -6.43 -13.52
N THR A 197 11.30 -6.19 -14.03
CA THR A 197 11.66 -6.19 -15.45
C THR A 197 11.53 -7.61 -16.03
N GLY A 198 10.94 -7.74 -17.21
CA GLY A 198 10.77 -9.05 -17.87
C GLY A 198 9.64 -9.92 -17.30
N GLU A 199 9.85 -11.24 -17.28
CA GLU A 199 8.80 -12.21 -16.98
C GLU A 199 8.45 -12.28 -15.48
N ILE A 200 7.18 -12.53 -15.19
CA ILE A 200 6.66 -12.61 -13.83
C ILE A 200 7.05 -13.89 -13.09
N GLU A 201 7.33 -15.01 -13.78
CA GLU A 201 7.61 -16.29 -13.12
C GLU A 201 8.91 -16.25 -12.28
N PRO A 202 10.05 -15.75 -12.79
CA PRO A 202 11.25 -15.54 -11.98
C PRO A 202 11.03 -14.61 -10.78
N LEU A 203 10.25 -13.53 -10.96
CA LEU A 203 9.89 -12.60 -9.88
C LEU A 203 9.06 -13.32 -8.81
N TRP A 204 8.07 -14.10 -9.24
CA TRP A 204 7.20 -14.88 -8.36
C TRP A 204 8.00 -15.84 -7.49
N GLN A 205 8.95 -16.59 -8.05
CA GLN A 205 9.78 -17.51 -7.27
C GLN A 205 10.61 -16.79 -6.20
N GLN A 206 11.16 -15.61 -6.52
CA GLN A 206 11.92 -14.81 -5.55
C GLN A 206 11.02 -14.27 -4.42
N VAL A 207 9.85 -13.73 -4.77
CA VAL A 207 8.87 -13.23 -3.80
C VAL A 207 8.35 -14.36 -2.93
N LYS A 208 8.03 -15.52 -3.52
CA LYS A 208 7.59 -16.70 -2.79
C LYS A 208 8.63 -17.14 -1.76
N ALA A 209 9.90 -17.23 -2.16
CA ALA A 209 10.98 -17.59 -1.25
C ALA A 209 11.12 -16.62 -0.08
N LEU A 210 10.95 -15.31 -0.31
CA LEU A 210 10.95 -14.31 0.76
C LEU A 210 9.77 -14.50 1.72
N ILE A 211 8.56 -14.69 1.19
CA ILE A 211 7.36 -14.89 2.01
C ILE A 211 7.49 -16.15 2.86
N ASP A 212 7.94 -17.27 2.28
CA ASP A 212 8.16 -18.54 2.99
C ASP A 212 9.25 -18.44 4.08
N ALA A 213 10.26 -17.59 3.86
CA ALA A 213 11.33 -17.36 4.82
C ALA A 213 10.96 -16.36 5.93
N THR A 214 9.88 -15.58 5.74
CA THR A 214 9.45 -14.56 6.70
C THR A 214 8.54 -15.23 7.74
N PRO A 215 8.96 -15.34 9.02
CA PRO A 215 8.12 -15.92 10.05
C PRO A 215 6.89 -15.04 10.27
N SER A 216 5.70 -15.66 10.30
CA SER A 216 4.49 -14.99 10.75
C SER A 216 4.59 -14.68 12.23
N VAL A 217 4.69 -13.40 12.58
CA VAL A 217 4.68 -12.96 13.99
C VAL A 217 3.26 -13.14 14.53
N GLU A 218 3.06 -14.22 15.29
CA GLU A 218 1.89 -14.39 16.16
C GLU A 218 1.90 -13.24 17.18
N PRO A 219 0.81 -12.47 17.34
CA PRO A 219 0.74 -11.43 18.36
C PRO A 219 0.64 -12.09 19.74
N GLY A 220 1.79 -12.30 20.40
CA GLY A 220 1.79 -12.98 21.70
C GLY A 220 3.08 -13.05 22.51
N GLU A 221 4.28 -12.80 21.98
CA GLU A 221 5.51 -12.85 22.78
C GLU A 221 6.54 -11.77 22.36
N SER A 222 7.09 -11.08 23.36
CA SER A 222 7.90 -9.84 23.33
C SER A 222 7.05 -8.58 23.13
N GLU A 223 6.75 -7.79 24.17
CA GLU A 223 7.71 -7.06 25.01
C GLU A 223 7.57 -7.37 26.51
N SER A 224 8.43 -8.24 27.03
CA SER A 224 8.80 -8.26 28.45
C SER A 224 10.30 -8.47 28.56
N ALA A 225 11.06 -7.44 28.20
CA ALA A 225 12.44 -7.20 28.64
C ALA A 225 12.96 -5.89 28.02
N VAL A 226 12.41 -4.76 28.44
CA VAL A 226 13.23 -3.54 28.52
C VAL A 226 13.35 -3.22 29.99
N GLU A 227 14.44 -3.73 30.57
CA GLU A 227 14.87 -3.38 31.91
C GLU A 227 14.97 -1.86 32.04
N THR A 228 14.31 -1.37 33.07
CA THR A 228 14.36 -0.01 33.57
C THR A 228 15.79 0.36 33.96
N SER A 229 16.47 1.16 33.14
CA SER A 229 17.58 1.99 33.61
C SER A 229 17.14 3.45 33.67
N ALA A 230 16.55 3.83 34.80
CA ALA A 230 16.24 5.20 35.14
C ALA A 230 17.53 6.06 35.16
N PRO A 231 17.57 7.24 34.49
CA PRO A 231 18.64 8.19 34.73
C PRO A 231 18.47 8.84 36.12
N LYS A 232 19.49 8.67 36.95
CA LYS A 232 19.64 9.31 38.27
C LYS A 232 19.36 10.82 38.19
N ALA A 233 18.46 11.26 39.08
CA ALA A 233 18.19 12.65 39.38
C ALA A 233 19.49 13.42 39.68
N ALA A 234 19.79 14.43 38.87
CA ALA A 234 20.80 15.43 39.18
C ALA A 234 20.20 16.41 40.22
N ALA A 235 20.81 16.42 41.40
CA ALA A 235 20.44 17.25 42.53
C ALA A 235 20.47 18.75 42.20
N ARG A 236 19.35 19.43 42.48
CA ARG A 236 19.27 20.89 42.58
C ARG A 236 20.22 21.39 43.67
N LYS A 237 21.15 22.28 43.32
CA LYS A 237 21.90 23.09 44.30
C LYS A 237 20.95 24.07 45.01
N PRO A 238 21.07 24.26 46.33
CA PRO A 238 20.29 25.27 47.05
C PRO A 238 20.86 26.67 46.81
N ALA A 239 19.99 27.63 46.52
CA ALA A 239 20.31 29.06 46.49
C ALA A 239 20.49 29.61 47.92
N PRO A 240 21.46 30.49 48.18
CA PRO A 240 21.69 31.04 49.51
C PRO A 240 20.67 32.13 49.87
N LYS A 241 20.17 32.05 51.10
CA LYS A 241 19.40 33.10 51.79
C LYS A 241 20.26 34.35 51.94
N GLN A 242 19.75 35.51 51.52
CA GLN A 242 20.18 36.79 52.07
C GLN A 242 19.04 37.42 52.84
N ALA A 243 19.41 37.89 54.03
CA ALA A 243 18.55 38.39 55.08
C ALA A 243 18.13 39.85 54.81
N ALA A 244 16.99 40.19 55.40
CA ALA A 244 16.48 41.55 55.50
C ALA A 244 17.43 42.48 56.27
N ALA A 245 17.55 43.71 55.79
CA ALA A 245 17.93 44.87 56.57
C ALA A 245 17.00 46.03 56.21
N THR A 246 16.20 46.40 57.20
CA THR A 246 15.45 47.65 57.36
C THR A 246 16.37 48.86 57.50
N GLU A 247 16.03 50.00 56.90
CA GLU A 247 16.04 51.38 57.48
C GLU A 247 15.67 52.42 56.38
N LYS A 248 14.53 53.11 56.52
CA LYS A 248 14.38 54.53 56.96
C LYS A 248 14.97 55.58 56.01
N ALA A 249 14.09 56.25 55.26
CA ALA A 249 13.84 57.71 55.23
C ALA A 249 12.97 58.05 54.01
#